data_AF-A0A2W4CVM3-F1
#
_entry.id   AF-A0A2W4CVM3-F1
#
_cell.length_a   1.000
_cell.length_b   1.000
_cell.length_c   1.000
_cell.angle_alpha   90.00
_cell.angle_beta   90.00
_cell.angle_gamma   90.00
#
_symmetry.space_group_name_H-M   'P 1'
#
loop_
_entity.id
_entity.type
_entity.pdbx_description
1 polymer ?
#
loop_
_entity_poly.entity_id
_entity_poly.type
_entity_poly.pdbx_seq_one_letter_code
_entity_poly.pdbx_strand_id
1 'polypeptide(L)'
;MKKVEDLKVQIFADGADKAGMLEMYAKPYIKGLTTNPTLMKKVGITDYRAFCKDILTSIADKPLSFEVFSDDFDEMEKQALEIASWGDNVYVKIPVTNTKQETCYALVRKLAAKKVKLNVTAIMTLAQVRDVVAALDPNVPSYVSVFAGRIADTGRDPIPLMMAAVEMLKIAPAAELIWASPRELLNIFQADDIGCQVITVTNDILKKLSLVGYDLDTYSLDTVKMFYNDATAAGFKL
;
A
#
# COMPACT_ATOMS: atom_id res chain seq x y z
N MET A 1 15.15 4.75 -19.25
CA MET A 1 14.13 4.35 -18.25
C MET A 1 14.09 5.46 -17.20
N LYS A 2 12.90 5.90 -16.75
CA LYS A 2 12.80 6.94 -15.72
C LYS A 2 13.52 6.46 -14.46
N LYS A 3 14.28 7.33 -13.78
CA LYS A 3 14.82 6.99 -12.46
C LYS A 3 13.70 7.11 -11.43
N VAL A 4 13.88 6.49 -10.28
CA VAL A 4 12.88 6.51 -9.19
C VAL A 4 12.60 7.95 -8.73
N GLU A 5 13.62 8.80 -8.77
CA GLU A 5 13.54 10.21 -8.40
C GLU A 5 12.74 11.06 -9.39
N ASP A 6 12.57 10.59 -10.63
CA ASP A 6 11.83 11.28 -11.69
C ASP A 6 10.33 10.93 -11.71
N LEU A 7 9.91 9.97 -10.87
CA LEU A 7 8.52 9.51 -10.82
C LEU A 7 7.63 10.51 -10.10
N LYS A 8 6.41 10.67 -10.61
CA LYS A 8 5.34 11.47 -10.01
C LYS A 8 4.53 10.66 -9.01
N VAL A 9 4.38 9.36 -9.25
CA VAL A 9 3.74 8.46 -8.28
C VAL A 9 4.53 8.48 -6.97
N GLN A 10 3.84 8.70 -5.86
CA GLN A 10 4.43 8.61 -4.54
C GLN A 10 4.65 7.14 -4.18
N ILE A 11 5.87 6.79 -3.78
CA ILE A 11 6.18 5.44 -3.36
C ILE A 11 6.03 5.35 -1.85
N PHE A 12 5.15 4.46 -1.39
CA PHE A 12 4.97 4.11 0.01
C PHE A 12 5.64 2.76 0.28
N ALA A 13 6.21 2.61 1.47
CA ALA A 13 6.73 1.33 1.92
C ALA A 13 5.69 0.56 2.73
N ASP A 14 5.47 -0.70 2.39
CA ASP A 14 4.62 -1.62 3.16
C ASP A 14 5.49 -2.38 4.16
N GLY A 15 5.47 -1.92 5.41
CA GLY A 15 6.36 -2.35 6.48
C GLY A 15 5.74 -3.34 7.46
N ALA A 16 6.57 -4.22 8.01
CA ALA A 16 6.19 -5.26 8.97
C ALA A 16 6.67 -4.97 10.39
N ASP A 17 7.89 -4.44 10.51
CA ASP A 17 8.63 -4.23 11.75
C ASP A 17 9.27 -2.84 11.77
N LYS A 18 9.64 -2.38 12.97
CA LYS A 18 10.18 -1.03 13.18
C LYS A 18 11.49 -0.81 12.42
N ALA A 19 12.42 -1.76 12.42
CA ALA A 19 13.72 -1.56 11.80
C ALA A 19 13.60 -1.38 10.29
N GLY A 20 12.82 -2.24 9.63
CA GLY A 20 12.53 -2.12 8.20
C GLY A 20 11.77 -0.83 7.86
N MET A 21 10.83 -0.40 8.72
CA MET A 21 10.10 0.86 8.52
C MET A 21 11.02 2.08 8.65
N LEU A 22 11.94 2.10 9.62
CA LEU A 22 12.91 3.18 9.79
C LEU A 22 13.93 3.23 8.64
N GLU A 23 14.38 2.08 8.15
CA GLU A 23 15.25 2.02 6.97
C GLU A 23 14.55 2.62 5.75
N MET A 24 13.29 2.25 5.50
CA MET A 24 12.54 2.82 4.36
C MET A 24 12.22 4.29 4.58
N TYR A 25 11.89 4.69 5.81
CA TYR A 25 11.64 6.09 6.16
C TYR A 25 12.84 6.99 5.83
N ALA A 26 14.08 6.51 6.06
CA ALA A 26 15.30 7.25 5.75
C ALA A 26 15.53 7.48 4.23
N LYS A 27 14.83 6.75 3.35
CA LYS A 27 14.99 6.87 1.89
C LYS A 27 14.19 8.07 1.36
N PRO A 28 14.82 9.04 0.66
CA PRO A 28 14.15 10.27 0.24
C PRO A 28 12.96 10.08 -0.72
N TYR A 29 12.97 8.99 -1.51
CA TYR A 29 11.89 8.65 -2.44
C TYR A 29 10.69 7.98 -1.76
N ILE A 30 10.80 7.56 -0.49
CA ILE A 30 9.66 7.03 0.26
C ILE A 30 8.87 8.18 0.87
N LYS A 31 7.61 8.32 0.43
CA LYS A 31 6.72 9.44 0.79
C LYS A 31 5.68 9.11 1.84
N GLY A 32 5.52 7.84 2.19
CA GLY A 32 4.58 7.36 3.21
C GLY A 32 4.82 5.90 3.51
N LEU A 33 4.12 5.36 4.50
CA LEU A 33 4.20 3.95 4.84
C LEU A 33 2.82 3.38 5.14
N THR A 34 2.68 2.09 4.90
CA THR A 34 1.49 1.32 5.28
C THR A 34 1.88 0.14 6.13
N THR A 35 0.98 -0.28 7.03
CA THR A 35 1.11 -1.55 7.74
C THR A 35 0.07 -2.56 7.26
N ASN A 36 0.37 -3.83 7.51
CA ASN A 36 -0.54 -4.95 7.25
C ASN A 36 -0.45 -5.96 8.41
N PRO A 37 -1.58 -6.38 9.02
CA PRO A 37 -1.62 -7.37 10.09
C PRO A 37 -0.90 -8.68 9.75
N THR A 38 -0.94 -9.10 8.48
CA THR A 38 -0.23 -10.30 8.01
C THR A 38 1.28 -10.17 8.21
N LEU A 39 1.83 -8.98 7.93
CA LEU A 39 3.25 -8.69 8.08
C LEU A 39 3.63 -8.59 9.56
N MET A 40 2.80 -7.92 10.36
CA MET A 40 3.01 -7.77 11.80
C MET A 40 2.98 -9.11 12.55
N LYS A 41 2.06 -10.01 12.17
CA LYS A 41 1.99 -11.37 12.72
C LYS A 41 3.26 -12.17 12.42
N LYS A 42 3.82 -12.05 11.21
CA LYS A 42 5.06 -12.75 10.82
C LYS A 42 6.25 -12.35 11.67
N VAL A 43 6.31 -11.10 12.14
CA VAL A 43 7.40 -10.58 12.98
C VAL A 43 7.11 -10.69 14.48
N GLY A 44 5.97 -11.28 14.87
CA GLY A 44 5.65 -11.57 16.27
C GLY A 44 5.17 -10.38 17.09
N ILE A 45 4.62 -9.34 16.48
CA ILE A 45 4.04 -8.21 17.22
C ILE A 45 2.78 -8.68 17.96
N THR A 46 2.79 -8.53 19.29
CA THR A 46 1.69 -8.93 20.18
C THR A 46 0.88 -7.75 20.71
N ASP A 47 1.48 -6.56 20.81
CA ASP A 47 0.80 -5.31 21.18
C ASP A 47 0.82 -4.33 20.00
N TYR A 48 -0.29 -4.33 19.26
CA TYR A 48 -0.47 -3.49 18.09
C TYR A 48 -0.45 -1.99 18.43
N ARG A 49 -1.09 -1.60 19.54
CA ARG A 49 -1.19 -0.20 19.96
C ARG A 49 0.18 0.33 20.36
N ALA A 50 0.92 -0.40 21.17
CA ALA A 50 2.26 -0.02 21.58
C ALA A 50 3.20 0.11 20.38
N PHE A 51 3.16 -0.85 19.46
CA PHE A 51 3.95 -0.83 18.24
C PHE A 51 3.66 0.41 17.36
N CYS A 52 2.39 0.69 17.08
CA CYS A 52 2.01 1.82 16.24
C CYS A 52 2.43 3.15 16.86
N LYS A 53 2.20 3.33 18.17
CA LYS A 53 2.63 4.54 18.89
C LYS A 53 4.14 4.69 18.94
N ASP A 54 4.88 3.59 19.13
CA ASP A 54 6.34 3.59 19.11
C ASP A 54 6.89 4.02 17.74
N ILE A 55 6.30 3.55 16.63
CA ILE A 55 6.70 4.02 15.29
C ILE A 55 6.42 5.51 15.10
N LEU A 56 5.27 6.00 15.57
CA LEU A 56 4.91 7.41 15.46
C LEU A 56 5.88 8.34 16.20
N THR A 57 6.61 7.86 17.22
CA THR A 57 7.70 8.63 17.85
C THR A 57 8.85 8.93 16.88
N SER A 58 9.01 8.11 15.83
CA SER A 58 10.12 8.19 14.88
C SER A 58 9.67 8.71 13.50
N ILE A 59 8.43 8.44 13.11
CA ILE A 59 7.84 8.82 11.81
C ILE A 59 6.61 9.69 12.07
N ALA A 60 6.84 10.99 12.24
CA ALA A 60 5.78 11.96 12.57
C ALA A 60 5.36 12.84 11.39
N ASP A 61 6.11 12.83 10.29
CA ASP A 61 6.01 13.78 9.17
C ASP A 61 5.49 13.14 7.87
N LYS A 62 5.47 11.80 7.78
CA LYS A 62 4.97 11.07 6.60
C LYS A 62 3.64 10.37 6.88
N PRO A 63 2.71 10.29 5.90
CA PRO A 63 1.49 9.51 6.01
C PRO A 63 1.75 8.08 6.47
N LEU A 64 1.02 7.64 7.48
CA LEU A 64 1.14 6.29 8.05
C LEU A 64 -0.24 5.64 8.19
N SER A 65 -0.48 4.55 7.46
CA SER A 65 -1.77 3.86 7.51
C SER A 65 -1.77 2.70 8.51
N PHE A 66 -2.72 2.73 9.46
CA PHE A 66 -2.95 1.67 10.45
C PHE A 66 -4.36 1.10 10.34
N GLU A 67 -4.48 -0.23 10.39
CA GLU A 67 -5.70 -0.98 10.14
C GLU A 67 -6.54 -1.22 11.40
N VAL A 68 -7.86 -1.13 11.27
CA VAL A 68 -8.83 -1.70 12.23
C VAL A 68 -8.92 -3.21 12.03
N PHE A 69 -9.26 -3.95 13.08
CA PHE A 69 -9.28 -5.42 13.02
C PHE A 69 -10.56 -6.05 13.54
N SER A 70 -11.51 -5.24 14.03
CA SER A 70 -12.86 -5.72 14.33
C SER A 70 -13.62 -6.09 13.04
N ASP A 71 -14.55 -7.04 13.15
CA ASP A 71 -15.53 -7.38 12.13
C ASP A 71 -16.91 -6.71 12.36
N ASP A 72 -17.14 -6.21 13.58
CA ASP A 72 -18.32 -5.45 13.98
C ASP A 72 -18.13 -3.95 13.72
N PHE A 73 -19.12 -3.30 13.11
CA PHE A 73 -19.00 -1.90 12.67
C PHE A 73 -18.93 -0.89 13.81
N ASP A 74 -19.64 -1.12 14.92
CA ASP A 74 -19.59 -0.19 16.06
C ASP A 74 -18.22 -0.26 16.73
N GLU A 75 -17.65 -1.46 16.83
CA GLU A 75 -16.30 -1.65 17.34
C GLU A 75 -15.23 -1.17 16.34
N MET A 76 -15.41 -1.35 15.02
CA MET A 76 -14.55 -0.73 14.01
C MET A 76 -14.57 0.81 14.13
N GLU A 77 -15.73 1.42 14.40
CA GLU A 77 -15.83 2.88 14.60
C GLU A 77 -15.00 3.32 15.82
N LYS A 78 -15.09 2.61 16.95
CA LYS A 78 -14.30 2.91 18.14
C LYS A 78 -12.80 2.77 17.87
N GLN A 79 -12.37 1.67 17.25
CA GLN A 79 -10.98 1.45 16.88
C GLN A 79 -10.47 2.54 15.94
N ALA A 80 -11.27 2.92 14.94
CA ALA A 80 -10.92 3.97 13.99
C ALA A 80 -10.70 5.32 14.68
N LEU A 81 -11.60 5.71 15.58
CA LEU A 81 -11.49 6.97 16.32
C LEU A 81 -10.29 6.96 17.27
N GLU A 82 -10.00 5.81 17.89
CA GLU A 82 -8.80 5.66 18.70
C GLU A 82 -7.53 5.79 17.86
N ILE A 83 -7.42 5.06 16.75
CA ILE A 83 -6.25 5.11 15.85
C ILE A 83 -6.04 6.52 15.32
N ALA A 84 -7.11 7.19 14.88
CA ALA A 84 -7.05 8.56 14.37
C ALA A 84 -6.51 9.56 15.40
N SER A 85 -6.67 9.28 16.70
CA SER A 85 -6.16 10.15 17.77
C SER A 85 -4.65 10.06 17.98
N TRP A 86 -3.95 9.12 17.35
CA TRP A 86 -2.54 8.88 17.62
C TRP A 86 -1.59 9.88 16.95
N GLY A 87 -2.02 10.58 15.91
CA GLY A 87 -1.22 11.63 15.27
C GLY A 87 -1.85 12.18 14.00
N ASP A 88 -1.50 13.42 13.64
CA ASP A 88 -2.05 14.10 12.45
C ASP A 88 -1.67 13.44 11.12
N ASN A 89 -0.56 12.70 11.10
CA ASN A 89 -0.08 11.96 9.92
C ASN A 89 -0.72 10.55 9.78
N VAL A 90 -1.62 10.17 10.69
CA VAL A 90 -2.24 8.84 10.70
C VAL A 90 -3.44 8.78 9.74
N TYR A 91 -3.49 7.70 8.96
CA TYR A 91 -4.63 7.31 8.15
C TYR A 91 -5.21 6.00 8.68
N VAL A 92 -6.51 5.97 8.96
CA VAL A 92 -7.18 4.77 9.45
C VAL A 92 -7.55 3.89 8.26
N LYS A 93 -6.96 2.71 8.18
CA LYS A 93 -7.23 1.73 7.14
C LYS A 93 -8.48 0.92 7.49
N ILE A 94 -9.50 1.03 6.65
CA ILE A 94 -10.83 0.40 6.81
C ILE A 94 -11.08 -0.52 5.61
N PRO A 95 -11.39 -1.81 5.78
CA PRO A 95 -11.72 -2.66 4.65
C PRO A 95 -13.02 -2.20 3.99
N VAL A 96 -13.15 -2.40 2.67
CA VAL A 96 -14.36 -2.01 1.93
C VAL A 96 -15.62 -2.77 2.37
N THR A 97 -15.44 -3.98 2.90
CA THR A 97 -16.49 -4.81 3.52
C THR A 97 -15.95 -5.50 4.77
N ASN A 98 -16.86 -5.95 5.65
CA ASN A 98 -16.52 -6.91 6.69
C ASN A 98 -16.50 -8.36 6.14
N THR A 99 -16.27 -9.35 7.00
CA THR A 99 -16.23 -10.78 6.61
C THR A 99 -17.58 -11.34 6.17
N LYS A 100 -18.68 -10.64 6.47
CA LYS A 100 -20.06 -10.97 6.06
C LYS A 100 -20.44 -10.32 4.72
N GLN A 101 -19.50 -9.66 4.04
CA GLN A 101 -19.72 -8.89 2.81
C GLN A 101 -20.60 -7.65 2.99
N GLU A 102 -20.83 -7.21 4.22
CA GLU A 102 -21.55 -5.96 4.50
C GLU A 102 -20.61 -4.78 4.20
N THR A 103 -21.09 -3.78 3.48
CA THR A 103 -20.25 -2.66 3.02
C THR A 103 -19.96 -1.66 4.14
N CYS A 104 -18.72 -1.19 4.23
CA CYS A 104 -18.31 -0.19 5.22
C CYS A 104 -18.68 1.25 4.84
N TYR A 105 -19.41 1.50 3.74
CA TYR A 105 -19.64 2.86 3.22
C TYR A 105 -20.34 3.79 4.22
N ALA A 106 -21.29 3.29 5.00
CA ALA A 106 -21.96 4.08 6.05
C ALA A 106 -20.97 4.48 7.17
N LEU A 107 -20.11 3.55 7.58
CA LEU A 107 -19.04 3.79 8.55
C LEU A 107 -18.01 4.79 8.02
N VAL A 108 -17.54 4.62 6.78
CA VAL A 108 -16.64 5.55 6.08
C VAL A 108 -17.23 6.97 6.09
N ARG A 109 -18.52 7.13 5.77
CA ARG A 109 -19.21 8.42 5.77
C ARG A 109 -19.27 9.07 7.17
N LYS A 110 -19.55 8.27 8.22
CA LYS A 110 -19.54 8.73 9.61
C LYS A 110 -18.14 9.21 10.04
N LEU A 111 -17.10 8.45 9.72
CA LEU A 111 -15.71 8.77 10.08
C LEU A 111 -15.20 10.00 9.30
N ALA A 112 -15.52 10.09 8.01
CA ALA A 112 -15.18 11.25 7.19
C ALA A 112 -15.83 12.54 7.70
N ALA A 113 -17.10 12.48 8.15
CA ALA A 113 -17.78 13.62 8.78
C ALA A 113 -17.09 14.09 10.09
N LYS A 114 -16.42 13.16 10.79
CA LYS A 114 -15.57 13.44 11.96
C LYS A 114 -14.14 13.86 11.58
N LYS A 115 -13.87 14.09 10.29
CA LYS A 115 -12.57 14.51 9.73
C LYS A 115 -11.44 13.51 9.94
N VAL A 116 -11.78 12.23 10.12
CA VAL A 116 -10.80 11.14 10.15
C VAL A 116 -10.21 10.98 8.75
N LYS A 117 -8.88 10.97 8.64
CA LYS A 117 -8.17 10.60 7.42
C LYS A 117 -8.27 9.10 7.22
N LEU A 118 -8.83 8.65 6.09
CA LEU A 118 -9.16 7.25 5.87
C LEU A 118 -8.25 6.64 4.80
N ASN A 119 -8.01 5.34 4.90
CA ASN A 119 -7.46 4.52 3.81
C ASN A 119 -8.41 3.34 3.57
N VAL A 120 -9.37 3.50 2.66
CA VAL A 120 -10.34 2.43 2.41
C VAL A 120 -9.70 1.37 1.51
N THR A 121 -9.59 0.13 2.03
CA THR A 121 -8.72 -0.92 1.49
C THR A 121 -9.49 -2.15 0.99
N ALA A 122 -8.77 -3.10 0.40
CA ALA A 122 -9.31 -4.33 -0.20
C ALA A 122 -10.31 -4.07 -1.33
N ILE A 123 -10.18 -2.94 -2.04
CA ILE A 123 -11.02 -2.60 -3.19
C ILE A 123 -10.52 -3.35 -4.43
N MET A 124 -11.43 -3.95 -5.20
CA MET A 124 -11.11 -4.72 -6.41
C MET A 124 -11.95 -4.31 -7.63
N THR A 125 -13.00 -3.53 -7.45
CA THR A 125 -13.98 -3.22 -8.52
C THR A 125 -14.21 -1.72 -8.64
N LEU A 126 -14.56 -1.27 -9.84
CA LEU A 126 -14.93 0.13 -10.08
C LEU A 126 -16.19 0.57 -9.33
N ALA A 127 -17.12 -0.36 -9.07
CA ALA A 127 -18.29 -0.09 -8.25
C ALA A 127 -17.88 0.28 -6.81
N GLN A 128 -16.98 -0.51 -6.21
CA GLN A 128 -16.42 -0.20 -4.90
C GLN A 128 -15.65 1.12 -4.89
N VAL A 129 -14.82 1.41 -5.92
CA VAL A 129 -14.14 2.71 -6.04
C VAL A 129 -15.15 3.85 -6.03
N ARG A 130 -16.16 3.81 -6.90
CA ARG A 130 -17.21 4.83 -7.00
C ARG A 130 -17.91 5.05 -5.65
N ASP A 131 -18.34 3.97 -5.00
CA ASP A 131 -19.13 4.05 -3.78
C ASP A 131 -18.30 4.54 -2.59
N VAL A 132 -17.02 4.18 -2.53
CA VAL A 132 -16.06 4.72 -1.55
C VAL A 132 -15.83 6.20 -1.78
N VAL A 133 -15.53 6.63 -3.02
CA VAL A 133 -15.30 8.04 -3.35
C VAL A 133 -16.54 8.88 -2.99
N ALA A 134 -17.75 8.36 -3.23
CA ALA A 134 -19.00 9.02 -2.85
C ALA A 134 -19.27 9.03 -1.32
N ALA A 135 -18.55 8.23 -0.53
CA ALA A 135 -18.68 8.19 0.94
C ALA A 135 -17.64 9.07 1.65
N LEU A 136 -16.53 9.43 0.98
CA LEU A 136 -15.49 10.29 1.53
C LEU A 136 -15.95 11.76 1.59
N ASP A 137 -15.30 12.53 2.48
CA ASP A 137 -15.40 13.99 2.48
C ASP A 137 -14.37 14.56 1.48
N PRO A 138 -14.79 15.34 0.47
CA PRO A 138 -13.90 15.81 -0.59
C PRO A 138 -12.81 16.78 -0.11
N ASN A 139 -12.86 17.25 1.15
CA ASN A 139 -11.89 18.15 1.75
C ASN A 139 -10.97 17.47 2.77
N VAL A 140 -11.19 16.19 3.08
CA VAL A 140 -10.37 15.45 4.05
C VAL A 140 -9.42 14.55 3.27
N PRO A 141 -8.08 14.70 3.43
CA PRO A 141 -7.12 13.81 2.81
C PRO A 141 -7.44 12.36 3.14
N SER A 142 -7.58 11.52 2.12
CA SER A 142 -7.92 10.10 2.27
C SER A 142 -7.38 9.28 1.11
N TYR A 143 -7.25 7.98 1.31
CA TYR A 143 -6.75 7.03 0.34
C TYR A 143 -7.84 6.04 -0.08
N VAL A 144 -7.85 5.73 -1.37
CA VAL A 144 -8.66 4.66 -1.96
C VAL A 144 -7.70 3.58 -2.45
N SER A 145 -7.57 2.49 -1.69
CA SER A 145 -6.59 1.43 -1.95
C SER A 145 -7.17 0.29 -2.77
N VAL A 146 -6.83 0.28 -4.06
CA VAL A 146 -7.22 -0.78 -5.00
C VAL A 146 -6.11 -1.83 -5.06
N PHE A 147 -6.47 -3.09 -4.80
CA PHE A 147 -5.53 -4.20 -4.77
C PHE A 147 -5.25 -4.71 -6.19
N ALA A 148 -4.62 -3.87 -7.00
CA ALA A 148 -4.31 -4.11 -8.41
C ALA A 148 -3.57 -5.43 -8.66
N GLY A 149 -2.60 -5.79 -7.81
CA GLY A 149 -1.92 -7.08 -7.98
C GLY A 149 -2.80 -8.29 -7.62
N ARG A 150 -3.82 -8.15 -6.77
CA ARG A 150 -4.81 -9.23 -6.55
C ARG A 150 -5.77 -9.35 -7.72
N ILE A 151 -6.08 -8.26 -8.41
CA ILE A 151 -6.79 -8.30 -9.70
C ILE A 151 -5.93 -9.05 -10.72
N ALA A 152 -4.63 -8.75 -10.79
CA ALA A 152 -3.68 -9.45 -11.66
C ALA A 152 -3.55 -10.95 -11.33
N ASP A 153 -3.56 -11.34 -10.04
CA ASP A 153 -3.56 -12.75 -9.63
C ASP A 153 -4.75 -13.54 -10.23
N THR A 154 -5.83 -12.86 -10.66
CA THR A 154 -6.97 -13.50 -11.34
C THR A 154 -6.80 -13.66 -12.86
N GLY A 155 -5.63 -13.31 -13.41
CA GLY A 155 -5.35 -13.33 -14.84
C GLY A 155 -5.91 -12.13 -15.62
N ARG A 156 -6.34 -11.08 -14.92
CA ARG A 156 -6.85 -9.83 -15.51
C ARG A 156 -5.79 -8.75 -15.49
N ASP A 157 -5.62 -8.03 -16.59
CA ASP A 157 -4.80 -6.82 -16.60
C ASP A 157 -5.45 -5.74 -15.70
N PRO A 158 -4.78 -5.29 -14.62
CA PRO A 158 -5.34 -4.27 -13.73
C PRO A 158 -5.28 -2.86 -14.33
N ILE A 159 -4.46 -2.61 -15.36
CA ILE A 159 -4.20 -1.26 -15.89
C ILE A 159 -5.48 -0.53 -16.32
N PRO A 160 -6.38 -1.11 -17.14
CA PRO A 160 -7.61 -0.42 -17.55
C PRO A 160 -8.51 -0.06 -16.36
N LEU A 161 -8.58 -0.92 -15.34
CA LEU A 161 -9.35 -0.67 -14.13
C LEU A 161 -8.72 0.45 -13.31
N MET A 162 -7.39 0.43 -13.14
CA MET A 162 -6.69 1.47 -12.39
C MET A 162 -6.78 2.84 -13.07
N MET A 163 -6.69 2.91 -14.40
CA MET A 163 -6.93 4.14 -15.17
C MET A 163 -8.34 4.70 -14.93
N ALA A 164 -9.36 3.84 -15.01
CA ALA A 164 -10.73 4.27 -14.73
C ALA A 164 -10.91 4.72 -13.27
N ALA A 165 -10.22 4.09 -12.31
CA ALA A 165 -10.24 4.51 -10.92
C ALA A 165 -9.59 5.89 -10.73
N VAL A 166 -8.47 6.18 -11.40
CA VAL A 166 -7.84 7.52 -11.40
C VAL A 166 -8.83 8.58 -11.88
N GLU A 167 -9.56 8.31 -12.96
CA GLU A 167 -10.58 9.23 -13.47
C GLU A 167 -11.73 9.44 -12.48
N MET A 168 -12.19 8.39 -11.80
CA MET A 168 -13.25 8.48 -10.79
C MET A 168 -12.87 9.35 -9.59
N LEU A 169 -11.59 9.36 -9.20
CA LEU A 169 -11.14 10.17 -8.05
C LEU A 169 -11.17 11.68 -8.31
N LYS A 170 -11.26 12.13 -9.56
CA LYS A 170 -11.29 13.58 -9.89
C LYS A 170 -12.43 14.35 -9.20
N ILE A 171 -13.50 13.67 -8.78
CA ILE A 171 -14.62 14.28 -8.04
C ILE A 171 -14.33 14.50 -6.55
N ALA A 172 -13.27 13.88 -6.02
CA ALA A 172 -12.83 14.00 -4.63
C ALA A 172 -11.33 14.37 -4.60
N PRO A 173 -10.97 15.64 -4.87
CA PRO A 173 -9.58 16.04 -5.11
C PRO A 173 -8.65 15.94 -3.89
N ALA A 174 -9.18 15.84 -2.67
CA ALA A 174 -8.37 15.54 -1.49
C ALA A 174 -8.05 14.05 -1.35
N ALA A 175 -8.75 13.17 -2.09
CA ALA A 175 -8.48 11.74 -2.06
C ALA A 175 -7.41 11.35 -3.09
N GLU A 176 -6.58 10.39 -2.74
CA GLU A 176 -5.53 9.84 -3.61
C GLU A 176 -5.74 8.33 -3.82
N LEU A 177 -5.51 7.85 -5.05
CA LEU A 177 -5.60 6.44 -5.37
C LEU A 177 -4.29 5.76 -4.96
N ILE A 178 -4.39 4.64 -4.22
CA ILE A 178 -3.26 3.77 -3.96
C ILE A 178 -3.35 2.53 -4.85
N TRP A 179 -2.34 2.32 -5.69
CA TRP A 179 -2.03 1.01 -6.23
C TRP A 179 -1.47 0.13 -5.11
N ALA A 180 -2.28 -0.81 -4.65
CA ALA A 180 -1.93 -1.70 -3.54
C ALA A 180 -1.70 -3.15 -4.00
N SER A 181 -1.00 -3.90 -3.15
CA SER A 181 -0.61 -5.28 -3.42
C SER A 181 0.14 -5.51 -4.75
N PRO A 182 1.09 -4.65 -5.19
CA PRO A 182 1.85 -4.91 -6.41
C PRO A 182 2.66 -6.21 -6.31
N ARG A 183 2.97 -6.80 -7.47
CA ARG A 183 3.69 -8.07 -7.59
C ARG A 183 5.09 -7.90 -8.17
N GLU A 184 5.28 -6.87 -8.98
CA GLU A 184 6.47 -6.68 -9.79
C GLU A 184 7.04 -5.28 -9.60
N LEU A 185 8.36 -5.15 -9.80
CA LEU A 185 9.03 -3.86 -9.89
C LEU A 185 8.37 -2.97 -10.97
N LEU A 186 7.94 -3.58 -12.08
CA LEU A 186 7.31 -2.90 -13.20
C LEU A 186 6.03 -2.16 -12.80
N ASN A 187 5.31 -2.61 -11.77
CA ASN A 187 4.06 -1.97 -11.34
C ASN A 187 4.28 -0.53 -10.83
N ILE A 188 5.47 -0.18 -10.34
CA ILE A 188 5.81 1.19 -9.94
C ILE A 188 5.74 2.12 -11.15
N PHE A 189 6.35 1.73 -12.26
CA PHE A 189 6.37 2.52 -13.49
C PHE A 189 4.98 2.55 -14.15
N GLN A 190 4.26 1.43 -14.14
CA GLN A 190 2.89 1.38 -14.62
C GLN A 190 1.96 2.31 -13.84
N ALA A 191 2.09 2.36 -12.50
CA ALA A 191 1.33 3.28 -11.67
C ALA A 191 1.66 4.75 -12.01
N ASP A 192 2.93 5.07 -12.22
CA ASP A 192 3.37 6.40 -12.68
C ASP A 192 2.77 6.77 -14.04
N ASP A 193 2.84 5.86 -15.02
CA ASP A 193 2.43 6.11 -16.39
C ASP A 193 0.92 6.36 -16.53
N ILE A 194 0.10 5.77 -15.66
CA ILE A 194 -1.36 6.02 -15.62
C ILE A 194 -1.75 7.20 -14.72
N GLY A 195 -0.78 7.87 -14.09
CA GLY A 195 -1.04 8.99 -13.18
C GLY A 195 -1.68 8.58 -11.85
N CYS A 196 -1.47 7.35 -11.40
CA CYS A 196 -1.85 6.94 -10.05
C CYS A 196 -1.03 7.75 -9.03
N GLN A 197 -1.69 8.24 -7.98
CA GLN A 197 -1.05 9.17 -7.04
C GLN A 197 -0.04 8.46 -6.13
N VAL A 198 -0.36 7.24 -5.70
CA VAL A 198 0.44 6.48 -4.75
C VAL A 198 0.55 5.02 -5.17
N ILE A 199 1.71 4.40 -4.95
CA ILE A 199 1.87 2.95 -4.95
C ILE A 199 2.51 2.52 -3.62
N THR A 200 1.92 1.54 -2.94
CA THR A 200 2.53 0.94 -1.74
C THR A 200 3.18 -0.40 -2.07
N VAL A 201 4.47 -0.52 -1.79
CA VAL A 201 5.32 -1.64 -2.21
C VAL A 201 6.02 -2.27 -1.03
N THR A 202 6.18 -3.59 -1.06
CA THR A 202 6.96 -4.30 -0.03
C THR A 202 8.45 -4.00 -0.16
N ASN A 203 9.19 -4.16 0.94
CA ASN A 203 10.64 -3.99 0.96
C ASN A 203 11.35 -4.86 -0.10
N ASP A 204 10.82 -6.04 -0.42
CA ASP A 204 11.42 -6.92 -1.42
C ASP A 204 11.26 -6.41 -2.85
N ILE A 205 10.16 -5.71 -3.17
CA ILE A 205 10.03 -5.01 -4.45
C ILE A 205 10.94 -3.78 -4.48
N LEU A 206 11.01 -3.03 -3.39
CA LEU A 206 11.90 -1.86 -3.27
C LEU A 206 13.38 -2.21 -3.46
N LYS A 207 13.83 -3.35 -2.93
CA LYS A 207 15.22 -3.84 -3.15
C LYS A 207 15.53 -4.03 -4.63
N LYS A 208 14.55 -4.37 -5.46
CA LYS A 208 14.74 -4.54 -6.91
C LYS A 208 14.93 -3.22 -7.66
N LEU A 209 14.74 -2.05 -7.02
CA LEU A 209 15.00 -0.76 -7.66
C LEU A 209 16.46 -0.61 -8.13
N SER A 210 17.41 -1.33 -7.50
CA SER A 210 18.80 -1.38 -7.96
C SER A 210 18.98 -2.03 -9.34
N LEU A 211 17.98 -2.80 -9.82
CA LEU A 211 17.98 -3.44 -11.13
C LEU A 211 17.41 -2.53 -12.23
N VAL A 212 16.92 -1.32 -11.89
CA VAL A 212 16.35 -0.40 -12.89
C VAL A 212 17.43 0.02 -13.88
N GLY A 213 17.21 -0.30 -15.16
CA GLY A 213 18.16 0.00 -16.23
C GLY A 213 19.40 -0.89 -16.23
N TYR A 214 19.41 -1.99 -15.47
CA TYR A 214 20.49 -2.96 -15.50
C TYR A 214 20.59 -3.60 -16.89
N ASP A 215 21.82 -3.73 -17.39
CA ASP A 215 22.07 -4.25 -18.74
C ASP A 215 21.62 -5.72 -18.84
N LEU A 216 20.84 -6.04 -19.87
CA LEU A 216 20.20 -7.35 -19.98
C LEU A 216 21.18 -8.46 -20.36
N ASP A 217 22.21 -8.16 -21.14
CA ASP A 217 23.26 -9.13 -21.47
C ASP A 217 24.08 -9.47 -20.23
N THR A 218 24.45 -8.45 -19.44
CA THR A 218 25.10 -8.62 -18.14
C THR A 218 24.20 -9.38 -17.17
N TYR A 219 22.91 -9.07 -17.11
CA TYR A 219 21.99 -9.76 -16.19
C TYR A 219 21.79 -11.23 -16.56
N SER A 220 21.74 -11.52 -17.86
CA SER A 220 21.73 -12.89 -18.38
C SER A 220 22.99 -13.64 -17.96
N LEU A 221 24.17 -13.03 -18.10
CA LEU A 221 25.42 -13.61 -17.63
C LEU A 221 25.41 -13.87 -16.11
N ASP A 222 24.98 -12.90 -15.29
CA ASP A 222 24.92 -13.07 -13.83
C ASP A 222 23.95 -14.17 -13.41
N THR A 223 22.84 -14.31 -14.14
CA THR A 223 21.88 -15.40 -13.95
C THR A 223 22.52 -16.75 -14.27
N VAL A 224 23.29 -16.86 -15.35
CA VAL A 224 24.04 -18.09 -15.69
C VAL A 224 25.09 -18.43 -14.61
N LYS A 225 25.82 -17.42 -14.10
CA LYS A 225 26.76 -17.62 -12.99
C LYS A 225 26.06 -18.16 -11.74
N MET A 226 24.90 -17.59 -11.39
CA MET A 226 24.07 -18.06 -10.27
C MET A 226 23.68 -19.53 -10.47
N PHE A 227 23.13 -19.90 -11.63
CA PHE A 227 22.78 -21.29 -11.93
C PHE A 227 23.97 -22.25 -11.80
N TYR A 228 25.14 -21.86 -12.31
CA TYR A 228 26.36 -22.66 -12.20
C TYR A 228 26.78 -22.86 -10.73
N ASN A 229 26.77 -21.78 -9.95
CA ASN A 229 27.14 -21.82 -8.54
C ASN A 229 26.17 -22.69 -7.72
N ASP A 230 24.87 -22.56 -7.96
CA ASP A 230 23.83 -23.34 -7.27
C ASP A 230 23.94 -24.83 -7.60
N ALA A 231 24.14 -25.17 -8.88
CA ALA A 231 24.33 -26.56 -9.31
C ALA A 231 25.61 -27.18 -8.69
N THR A 232 26.68 -26.39 -8.62
CA THR A 232 27.94 -26.80 -8.00
C THR A 232 27.78 -27.02 -6.50
N ALA A 233 27.11 -26.09 -5.80
CA ALA A 233 26.86 -26.18 -4.37
C ALA A 233 25.93 -27.35 -4.00
N ALA A 234 24.96 -27.66 -4.87
CA ALA A 234 24.08 -28.82 -4.71
C ALA A 234 24.75 -30.16 -5.05
N GLY A 235 25.97 -30.13 -5.62
CA GLY A 235 26.70 -31.33 -6.05
C GLY A 235 26.05 -32.07 -7.21
N PHE A 236 25.25 -31.38 -8.04
CA PHE A 236 24.58 -31.99 -9.19
C PHE A 236 25.60 -32.48 -10.22
N LYS A 237 25.40 -33.72 -10.68
CA LYS A 237 26.18 -34.38 -11.74
C LYS A 237 25.22 -35.16 -12.63
N LEU A 238 25.51 -35.20 -13.92
CA LEU A 238 24.87 -36.05 -14.92
C LEU A 238 25.92 -37.00 -15.51
#